data_AF-J3ALJ8-F1
#
_entry.id   AF-J3ALJ8-F1
#
_cell.length_a   1.000
_cell.length_b   1.000
_cell.length_c   1.000
_cell.angle_alpha   90.00
_cell.angle_beta   90.00
_cell.angle_gamma   90.00
#
_symmetry.space_group_name_H-M   'P 1'
#
loop_
_entity.id
_entity.type
_entity.pdbx_description
1 polymer ?
#
loop_
_entity_poly.entity_id
_entity_poly.type
_entity_poly.pdbx_seq_one_letter_code
_entity_poly.pdbx_strand_id
1 'polypeptide(L)'
;MSALASDPPTVSSTRSLWGLAVLASGVVAACAALEPLHPGPEVSLVETGHALAVSECSACHTVGAGGGAPATDAPSFANVAERYRNYRLDWELETISQVGHYRMPPKMLTSPEIDALAAYIRTLDTAKPSQAPTPPTR
;
A
#
# COMPACT_ATOMS: atom_id res chain seq x y z
N MET A 1 -34.67 66.34 69.54
CA MET A 1 -34.39 67.11 68.30
C MET A 1 -33.67 66.18 67.34
N SER A 2 -34.22 66.06 66.13
CA SER A 2 -33.72 65.31 64.96
C SER A 2 -33.82 63.77 65.07
N ALA A 3 -34.69 63.02 64.36
CA ALA A 3 -35.02 63.03 62.93
C ALA A 3 -33.77 62.70 62.10
N LEU A 4 -33.65 61.71 61.21
CA LEU A 4 -34.57 60.80 60.51
C LEU A 4 -33.74 59.63 59.93
N ALA A 5 -34.39 58.48 59.79
CA ALA A 5 -34.38 57.54 58.66
C ALA A 5 -33.10 57.44 57.78
N SER A 6 -32.56 56.25 57.53
CA SER A 6 -33.21 55.33 56.58
C SER A 6 -33.03 53.84 56.93
N ASP A 7 -34.14 53.12 56.80
CA ASP A 7 -34.39 51.68 57.02
C ASP A 7 -33.91 50.77 55.84
N PRO A 8 -34.34 49.49 55.72
CA PRO A 8 -33.76 48.24 56.25
C PRO A 8 -33.56 47.24 55.06
N PRO A 9 -33.78 45.90 55.08
CA PRO A 9 -33.75 44.87 56.11
C PRO A 9 -32.86 43.64 55.79
N THR A 10 -32.65 42.85 56.83
CA THR A 10 -32.25 41.43 56.89
C THR A 10 -33.08 40.47 56.04
N VAL A 11 -32.47 39.41 55.48
CA VAL A 11 -33.11 38.07 55.27
C VAL A 11 -31.99 37.02 55.30
N SER A 12 -31.79 36.31 56.43
CA SER A 12 -32.44 35.07 56.86
C SER A 12 -31.97 33.81 56.12
N SER A 13 -31.27 32.99 56.89
CA SER A 13 -31.04 31.56 56.72
C SER A 13 -32.33 30.80 56.41
N THR A 14 -32.31 29.98 55.37
CA THR A 14 -33.25 28.85 55.25
C THR A 14 -32.50 27.63 54.73
N ARG A 15 -32.23 26.69 55.64
CA ARG A 15 -31.93 25.30 55.31
C ARG A 15 -33.16 24.70 54.65
N SER A 16 -33.05 24.32 53.38
CA SER A 16 -34.04 23.47 52.72
C SER A 16 -33.35 22.20 52.24
N LEU A 17 -33.43 21.18 53.10
CA LEU A 17 -33.30 19.78 52.69
C LEU A 17 -34.57 19.43 51.92
N TRP A 18 -34.49 19.33 50.61
CA TRP A 18 -35.60 18.85 49.77
C TRP A 18 -35.11 17.76 48.83
N GLY A 19 -35.64 16.56 49.05
CA GLY A 19 -36.02 15.64 47.98
C GLY A 19 -34.91 14.75 47.42
N LEU A 20 -34.71 13.61 48.07
CA LEU A 20 -34.36 12.38 47.35
C LEU A 20 -35.52 12.07 46.39
N ALA A 21 -35.29 12.26 45.09
CA ALA A 21 -36.12 11.69 44.03
C ALA A 21 -35.27 10.68 43.24
N VAL A 22 -35.78 9.47 43.23
CA VAL A 22 -35.18 8.21 42.82
C VAL A 22 -35.34 8.01 41.30
N LEU A 23 -34.23 7.59 40.67
CA LEU A 23 -34.09 6.77 39.45
C LEU A 23 -34.71 7.25 38.11
N ALA A 24 -33.82 7.45 37.12
CA ALA A 24 -34.10 7.09 35.73
C ALA A 24 -32.80 6.78 34.95
N SER A 25 -32.62 5.48 34.68
CA SER A 25 -32.14 4.91 33.41
C SER A 25 -30.74 5.26 32.87
N GLY A 26 -29.81 4.31 33.07
CA GLY A 26 -29.06 3.67 31.98
C GLY A 26 -28.06 4.50 31.18
N VAL A 27 -26.86 4.70 31.72
CA VAL A 27 -25.68 5.10 30.94
C VAL A 27 -24.62 4.02 31.06
N VAL A 28 -24.62 3.06 30.13
CA VAL A 28 -23.40 2.35 29.72
C VAL A 28 -23.51 2.07 28.23
N ALA A 29 -23.36 3.13 27.42
CA ALA A 29 -23.02 2.98 26.01
C ALA A 29 -21.51 2.66 25.94
N ALA A 30 -21.15 1.41 26.22
CA ALA A 30 -19.81 0.89 25.95
C ALA A 30 -19.68 0.64 24.45
N CYS A 31 -19.51 1.71 23.68
CA CYS A 31 -18.89 1.61 22.36
C CYS A 31 -17.42 1.24 22.60
N ALA A 32 -17.12 -0.06 22.60
CA ALA A 32 -15.76 -0.52 22.46
C ALA A 32 -15.19 0.12 21.19
N ALA A 33 -14.16 0.95 21.36
CA ALA A 33 -13.37 1.46 20.27
C ALA A 33 -12.83 0.26 19.50
N LEU A 34 -13.38 0.01 18.32
CA LEU A 34 -12.71 -0.77 17.30
C LEU A 34 -11.53 0.10 16.86
N GLU A 35 -10.38 -0.11 17.51
CA GLU A 35 -9.12 0.45 17.06
C GLU A 35 -8.98 0.10 15.56
N PRO A 36 -8.71 1.06 14.67
CA PRO A 36 -8.39 0.73 13.30
C PRO A 36 -7.22 -0.24 13.33
N LEU A 37 -7.42 -1.44 12.77
CA LEU A 37 -6.31 -2.28 12.33
C LEU A 37 -5.49 -1.39 11.41
N HIS A 38 -4.37 -0.88 11.92
CA HIS A 38 -3.45 -0.11 11.11
C HIS A 38 -3.00 -1.07 10.00
N PRO A 39 -3.29 -0.79 8.72
CA PRO A 39 -2.69 -1.56 7.65
C PRO A 39 -1.19 -1.48 7.90
N GLY A 40 -0.54 -2.65 7.94
CA GLY A 40 0.92 -2.72 8.01
C GLY A 40 1.54 -1.98 6.82
N PRO A 41 2.87 -1.85 6.76
CA PRO A 41 3.51 -1.25 5.60
C PRO A 41 3.06 -1.98 4.33
N GLU A 42 2.37 -1.25 3.44
CA GLU A 42 1.97 -1.72 2.11
C GLU A 42 3.26 -2.00 1.31
N VAL A 43 3.56 -3.28 1.07
CA VAL A 43 4.69 -3.67 0.22
C VAL A 43 4.34 -3.33 -1.22
N SER A 44 5.18 -2.53 -1.87
CA SER A 44 4.91 -2.14 -3.26
C SER A 44 4.89 -3.35 -4.19
N LEU A 45 4.09 -3.28 -5.26
CA LEU A 45 4.02 -4.33 -6.27
C LEU A 45 5.40 -4.67 -6.88
N VAL A 46 6.25 -3.65 -7.05
CA VAL A 46 7.63 -3.80 -7.53
C VAL A 46 8.49 -4.56 -6.52
N GLU A 47 8.35 -4.28 -5.22
CA GLU A 47 9.09 -4.99 -4.17
C GLU A 47 8.65 -6.46 -4.09
N THR A 48 7.35 -6.74 -4.18
CA THR A 48 6.83 -8.10 -4.28
C THR A 48 7.39 -8.83 -5.50
N GLY A 49 7.43 -8.17 -6.66
CA GLY A 49 7.99 -8.73 -7.88
C GLY A 49 9.49 -8.99 -7.80
N HIS A 50 10.24 -8.11 -7.14
CA HIS A 50 11.65 -8.28 -6.89
C HIS A 50 11.92 -9.47 -5.98
N ALA A 51 11.19 -9.60 -4.86
CA ALA A 51 11.30 -10.72 -3.96
C ALA A 51 11.04 -12.06 -4.67
N LEU A 52 9.98 -12.11 -5.49
CA LEU A 52 9.63 -13.28 -6.31
C LEU A 52 10.73 -13.61 -7.33
N ALA A 53 11.28 -12.59 -8.02
CA ALA A 53 12.38 -12.76 -8.95
C ALA A 53 13.62 -13.38 -8.28
N VAL A 54 13.96 -12.91 -7.08
CA VAL A 54 15.09 -13.43 -6.31
C VAL A 54 14.83 -14.87 -5.87
N SER A 55 13.65 -15.21 -5.38
CA SER A 55 13.38 -16.56 -4.85
C SER A 55 13.20 -17.60 -5.94
N GLU A 56 12.50 -17.27 -7.03
CA GLU A 56 12.06 -18.26 -8.02
C GLU A 56 12.87 -18.26 -9.32
N CYS A 57 13.53 -17.15 -9.66
CA CYS A 57 14.11 -16.95 -11.00
C CYS A 57 15.64 -16.81 -10.99
N SER A 58 16.24 -16.41 -9.86
CA SER A 58 17.66 -16.07 -9.74
C SER A 58 18.64 -17.23 -10.00
N ALA A 59 18.16 -18.47 -9.92
CA ALA A 59 18.97 -19.65 -10.22
C ALA A 59 19.46 -19.67 -11.69
N CYS A 60 18.71 -19.03 -12.60
CA CYS A 60 19.03 -18.99 -14.03
C CYS A 60 19.20 -17.55 -14.54
N HIS A 61 18.35 -16.63 -14.11
CA HIS A 61 18.29 -15.26 -14.60
C HIS A 61 19.08 -14.31 -13.70
N THR A 62 19.83 -13.39 -14.32
CA THR A 62 20.39 -12.24 -13.59
C THR A 62 19.25 -11.28 -13.21
N VAL A 63 19.07 -11.08 -11.90
CA VAL A 63 18.08 -10.18 -11.30
C VAL A 63 18.73 -8.83 -11.00
N GLY A 64 18.00 -7.74 -11.30
CA GLY A 64 18.45 -6.37 -11.06
C GLY A 64 19.16 -5.74 -12.27
N ALA A 65 19.65 -4.52 -12.09
CA ALA A 65 20.32 -3.75 -13.15
C ALA A 65 21.78 -4.16 -13.37
N GLY A 66 22.36 -4.97 -12.47
CA GLY A 66 23.73 -5.45 -12.59
C GLY A 66 23.86 -6.48 -13.71
N GLY A 67 24.52 -6.10 -14.81
CA GLY A 67 24.86 -7.00 -15.92
C GLY A 67 25.98 -7.98 -15.55
N GLY A 68 25.67 -8.94 -14.68
CA GLY A 68 26.45 -10.17 -14.59
C GLY A 68 26.08 -11.10 -15.74
N ALA A 69 27.06 -11.79 -16.31
CA ALA A 69 26.77 -12.90 -17.21
C ALA A 69 25.91 -13.90 -16.42
N PRO A 70 24.73 -14.28 -16.94
CA PRO A 70 23.87 -15.21 -16.25
C PRO A 70 24.65 -16.52 -16.02
N ALA A 71 24.38 -17.20 -14.91
CA ALA A 71 25.01 -18.50 -14.63
C ALA A 71 24.68 -19.55 -15.73
N THR A 72 23.74 -19.22 -16.61
CA THR A 72 23.22 -20.01 -17.72
C THR A 72 23.06 -19.11 -18.97
N ASP A 73 22.60 -19.68 -20.09
CA ASP A 73 22.25 -18.91 -21.30
C ASP A 73 20.95 -18.07 -21.15
N ALA A 74 20.32 -18.05 -19.98
CA ALA A 74 19.05 -17.33 -19.77
C ALA A 74 19.27 -15.81 -19.78
N PRO A 75 18.41 -15.00 -20.43
CA PRO A 75 18.60 -13.55 -20.51
C PRO A 75 18.50 -12.90 -19.12
N SER A 76 19.26 -11.82 -18.88
CA SER A 76 19.04 -10.97 -17.71
C SER A 76 17.64 -10.35 -17.75
N PHE A 77 17.08 -10.01 -16.59
CA PHE A 77 15.78 -9.32 -16.57
C PHE A 77 15.84 -7.90 -17.15
N ALA A 78 16.99 -7.23 -17.13
CA ALA A 78 17.19 -5.99 -17.88
C ALA A 78 17.03 -6.20 -19.40
N ASN A 79 17.58 -7.28 -19.96
CA ASN A 79 17.42 -7.61 -21.38
C ASN A 79 15.96 -7.98 -21.72
N VAL A 80 15.26 -8.67 -20.80
CA VAL A 80 13.82 -8.96 -20.95
C VAL A 80 13.01 -7.66 -20.93
N ALA A 81 13.31 -6.74 -20.01
CA ALA A 81 12.64 -5.45 -19.90
C ALA A 81 12.77 -4.65 -21.20
N GLU A 82 13.99 -4.56 -21.75
CA GLU A 82 14.24 -3.90 -23.03
C GLU A 82 13.46 -4.56 -24.17
N ARG A 83 13.55 -5.89 -24.29
CA ARG A 83 12.87 -6.64 -25.37
C ARG A 83 11.36 -6.49 -25.33
N TYR A 84 10.76 -6.40 -24.14
CA TYR A 84 9.32 -6.32 -23.95
C TYR A 84 8.81 -4.90 -23.63
N ARG A 85 9.60 -3.84 -23.81
CA ARG A 85 9.19 -2.45 -23.55
C ARG A 85 7.82 -2.12 -24.14
N ASN A 86 7.63 -2.47 -25.41
CA ASN A 86 6.42 -2.15 -26.18
C ASN A 86 5.49 -3.36 -26.36
N TYR A 87 5.68 -4.43 -25.57
CA TYR A 87 4.95 -5.68 -25.69
C TYR A 87 4.33 -6.13 -24.35
N ARG A 88 3.40 -7.09 -24.42
CA ARG A 88 2.69 -7.67 -23.27
C ARG A 88 3.54 -8.71 -22.56
N LEU A 89 4.50 -8.23 -21.75
CA LEU A 89 5.35 -9.09 -20.91
C LEU A 89 4.53 -10.01 -19.99
N ASP A 90 3.42 -9.50 -19.46
CA ASP A 90 2.48 -10.23 -18.61
C ASP A 90 1.90 -11.47 -19.31
N TRP A 91 1.52 -11.35 -20.59
CA TRP A 91 1.02 -12.49 -21.37
C TRP A 91 2.12 -13.53 -21.66
N GLU A 92 3.33 -13.07 -21.97
CA GLU A 92 4.46 -13.98 -22.13
C GLU A 92 4.75 -14.75 -20.83
N LEU A 93 4.80 -14.03 -19.70
CA LEU A 93 5.02 -14.62 -18.39
C LEU A 93 3.92 -15.62 -18.05
N GLU A 94 2.65 -15.30 -18.30
CA GLU A 94 1.54 -16.24 -18.10
C GLU A 94 1.73 -17.52 -18.91
N THR A 95 2.13 -17.41 -20.18
CA THR A 95 2.32 -18.57 -21.04
C THR A 95 3.52 -19.41 -20.58
N ILE A 96 4.69 -18.78 -20.44
CA ILE A 96 5.93 -19.47 -20.06
C ILE A 96 5.83 -20.06 -18.65
N SER A 97 5.16 -19.39 -17.71
CA SER A 97 4.96 -19.89 -16.35
C SER A 97 4.25 -21.24 -16.33
N GLN A 98 3.29 -21.45 -17.23
CA GLN A 98 2.50 -22.67 -17.30
C GLN A 98 3.18 -23.80 -18.07
N VAL A 99 3.82 -23.50 -19.20
CA VAL A 99 4.35 -24.53 -20.12
C VAL A 99 5.88 -24.67 -20.10
N GLY A 100 6.58 -23.73 -19.46
CA GLY A 100 8.03 -23.60 -19.54
C GLY A 100 8.50 -23.01 -20.88
N HIS A 101 9.81 -22.79 -21.02
CA HIS A 101 10.41 -22.30 -22.25
C HIS A 101 11.88 -22.71 -22.38
N TYR A 102 12.24 -23.43 -23.45
CA TYR A 102 13.57 -24.05 -23.59
C TYR A 102 13.98 -24.87 -22.35
N ARG A 103 14.99 -24.40 -21.60
CA ARG A 103 15.47 -25.02 -20.35
C ARG A 103 14.82 -24.41 -19.11
N MET A 104 13.98 -23.39 -19.26
CA MET A 104 13.21 -22.81 -18.15
C MET A 104 12.04 -23.75 -17.84
N PRO A 105 12.00 -24.36 -16.64
CA PRO A 105 10.90 -25.22 -16.24
C PRO A 105 9.63 -24.38 -15.99
N PRO A 106 8.43 -24.98 -16.07
CA PRO A 106 7.21 -24.32 -15.65
C PRO A 106 7.28 -23.94 -14.17
N LYS A 107 6.72 -22.78 -13.85
CA LYS A 107 6.59 -22.19 -12.52
C LYS A 107 5.16 -21.68 -12.42
N MET A 108 4.28 -22.37 -11.72
CA MET A 108 2.86 -22.00 -11.65
C MET A 108 2.69 -20.71 -10.86
N LEU A 109 2.77 -19.57 -11.53
CA LEU A 109 2.54 -18.26 -10.97
C LEU A 109 1.06 -17.91 -11.06
N THR A 110 0.55 -17.28 -10.01
CA THR A 110 -0.78 -16.66 -10.00
C THR A 110 -0.76 -15.34 -10.79
N SER A 111 -1.94 -14.85 -11.22
CA SER A 111 -2.02 -13.56 -11.93
C SER A 111 -1.39 -12.39 -11.14
N PRO A 112 -1.61 -12.25 -9.82
CA PRO A 112 -0.94 -11.21 -9.04
C PRO A 112 0.59 -11.34 -8.99
N GLU A 113 1.11 -12.56 -8.98
CA GLU A 113 2.57 -12.81 -9.03
C GLU A 113 3.16 -12.45 -10.40
N ILE A 114 2.43 -12.76 -11.49
CA ILE A 114 2.80 -12.34 -12.84
C ILE A 114 2.81 -10.82 -12.95
N ASP A 115 1.77 -10.15 -12.44
CA ASP A 115 1.69 -8.68 -12.44
C ASP A 115 2.83 -8.06 -11.64
N ALA A 116 3.13 -8.61 -10.46
CA ALA A 116 4.24 -8.17 -9.63
C ALA A 116 5.59 -8.34 -10.33
N LEU A 117 5.85 -9.53 -10.90
CA LEU A 117 7.08 -9.83 -11.62
C LEU A 117 7.24 -8.93 -12.85
N ALA A 118 6.18 -8.73 -13.63
CA ALA A 118 6.18 -7.84 -14.78
C ALA A 118 6.46 -6.39 -14.37
N ALA A 119 5.83 -5.91 -13.29
CA ALA A 119 6.06 -4.57 -12.75
C ALA A 119 7.53 -4.38 -12.36
N TYR A 120 8.11 -5.33 -11.64
CA TYR A 120 9.52 -5.31 -11.28
C TYR A 120 10.44 -5.31 -12.50
N ILE A 121 10.28 -6.25 -13.44
CA ILE A 121 11.12 -6.35 -14.63
C ILE A 121 11.10 -5.04 -15.42
N ARG A 122 9.93 -4.40 -15.58
CA ARG A 122 9.81 -3.10 -16.28
C ARG A 122 10.64 -1.98 -15.65
N THR A 123 10.93 -2.02 -14.35
CA THR A 123 11.81 -1.02 -13.71
C THR A 123 13.26 -1.11 -14.17
N LEU A 124 13.67 -2.23 -14.77
CA LEU A 124 15.03 -2.49 -15.23
C LEU A 124 15.27 -2.00 -16.66
N ASP A 125 14.26 -1.46 -17.33
CA ASP A 125 14.42 -0.87 -18.65
C ASP A 125 15.19 0.45 -18.54
N THR A 126 16.44 0.46 -19.01
CA THR A 126 17.36 1.59 -18.86
C THR A 126 17.35 2.58 -20.02
N ALA A 127 16.57 2.34 -21.08
CA ALA A 127 16.57 3.32 -22.14
C ALA A 127 15.90 4.61 -21.67
N LYS A 128 16.58 5.71 -21.97
CA LYS A 128 16.03 7.06 -21.89
C LYS A 128 14.69 7.09 -22.65
N PRO A 129 13.62 7.72 -22.11
CA PRO A 129 12.40 7.95 -22.88
C PRO A 129 12.79 8.58 -24.21
N SER A 130 12.49 7.88 -25.31
CA SER A 130 12.73 8.42 -26.65
C SER A 130 11.88 9.68 -26.74
N GLN A 131 12.51 10.86 -26.86
CA GLN A 131 11.78 12.01 -27.36
C GLN A 131 11.22 11.57 -28.71
N ALA A 132 9.89 11.49 -28.82
CA ALA A 132 9.25 11.22 -30.09
C ALA A 132 9.74 12.30 -31.08
N PRO A 133 10.17 11.95 -32.30
CA PRO A 133 10.45 12.95 -33.31
C PRO A 133 9.20 13.83 -33.46
N THR A 134 9.35 15.15 -33.29
CA THR A 134 8.27 16.08 -33.62
C THR A 134 7.94 15.87 -35.10
N PRO A 135 6.69 15.50 -35.46
CA PRO A 135 6.32 15.38 -36.85
C PRO A 135 6.54 16.74 -37.52
N PRO A 136 7.14 16.81 -38.73
CA PRO A 136 7.35 18.08 -39.40
C PRO A 136 6.00 18.75 -39.63
N THR A 137 5.86 19.97 -39.12
CA THR A 137 4.74 20.84 -39.45
C THR A 137 4.75 21.04 -40.96
N ARG A 138 3.75 20.49 -41.65
CA ARG A 138 3.47 20.82 -43.05
C ARG A 138 2.67 22.11 -43.10
#